data_AF-A0A2V1GYM7-F1
#
_entry.id   AF-A0A2V1GYM7-F1
#
_cell.length_a   1.000
_cell.length_b   1.000
_cell.length_c   1.000
_cell.angle_alpha   90.00
_cell.angle_beta   90.00
_cell.angle_gamma   90.00
#
_symmetry.space_group_name_H-M   'P 1'
#
loop_
_entity.id
_entity.type
_entity.pdbx_description
1 polymer ?
#
loop_
_entity_poly.entity_id
_entity_poly.type
_entity_poly.pdbx_seq_one_letter_code
_entity_poly.pdbx_strand_id
1 'polypeptide(L)'
;MFEFISRKKRIIARVIQRKHLPEYTYRWDKRLPEVISSEGFFPWNIEGNVTLVEHVKNSYGFNHPRARQITQHDSQWVSTGTYGMLKKIDPTFAQQIFNSYLYRVNTQQALVTGPFQDVNSHFDKSGLHRPYATQREWAKLGGILASAIIEYMPGRVFYDQYNIVKGAPDENELTGWQSMH
;
A
#
# COMPACT_ATOMS: atom_id res chain seq x y z
N MET A 1 -11.45 -19.85 -18.97
CA MET A 1 -10.51 -19.68 -20.11
C MET A 1 -10.00 -18.25 -20.26
N PHE A 2 -10.86 -17.23 -20.30
CA PHE A 2 -10.48 -15.80 -20.38
C PHE A 2 -9.59 -15.31 -19.23
N GLU A 3 -9.90 -15.67 -17.98
CA GLU A 3 -9.17 -15.25 -16.78
C GLU A 3 -7.70 -15.75 -16.81
N PHE A 4 -7.51 -17.02 -17.22
CA PHE A 4 -6.19 -17.63 -17.38
C PHE A 4 -5.32 -16.96 -18.46
N ILE A 5 -5.90 -16.66 -19.64
CA ILE A 5 -5.22 -15.93 -20.72
C ILE A 5 -4.86 -14.51 -20.27
N SER A 6 -5.77 -13.83 -19.58
CA SER A 6 -5.55 -12.48 -19.05
C SER A 6 -4.39 -12.46 -18.04
N ARG A 7 -4.28 -13.50 -17.21
CA ARG A 7 -3.23 -13.63 -16.19
C ARG A 7 -1.86 -13.86 -16.81
N LYS A 8 -1.74 -14.79 -17.77
CA LYS A 8 -0.48 -15.00 -18.49
C LYS A 8 0.01 -13.72 -19.16
N LYS A 9 -0.90 -12.98 -19.82
CA LYS A 9 -0.59 -11.67 -20.42
C LYS A 9 -0.07 -10.67 -19.38
N ARG A 10 -0.68 -10.59 -18.19
CA ARG A 10 -0.22 -9.69 -17.10
C ARG A 10 1.16 -10.06 -16.57
N ILE A 11 1.42 -11.35 -16.35
CA ILE A 11 2.73 -11.82 -15.86
C ILE A 11 3.81 -11.46 -16.89
N ILE A 12 3.57 -11.79 -18.16
CA ILE A 12 4.49 -11.47 -19.26
C ILE A 12 4.69 -9.96 -19.38
N ALA A 13 3.61 -9.17 -19.35
CA ALA A 13 3.70 -7.71 -19.41
C ALA A 13 4.55 -7.14 -18.27
N ARG A 14 4.45 -7.66 -17.04
CA ARG A 14 5.28 -7.21 -15.91
C ARG A 14 6.75 -7.62 -16.03
N VAL A 15 7.02 -8.79 -16.61
CA VAL A 15 8.39 -9.24 -16.90
C VAL A 15 9.00 -8.37 -17.98
N ILE A 16 8.27 -8.11 -19.07
CA ILE A 16 8.71 -7.26 -20.19
C ILE A 16 8.87 -5.81 -19.74
N GLN A 17 7.91 -5.25 -19.00
CA GLN A 17 7.95 -3.88 -18.47
C GLN A 17 8.89 -3.74 -17.25
N ARG A 18 9.53 -4.83 -16.81
CA ARG A 18 10.37 -4.89 -15.60
C ARG A 18 9.73 -4.10 -14.46
N LYS A 19 8.53 -4.49 -14.02
CA LYS A 19 7.84 -3.74 -12.96
C LYS A 19 8.74 -3.70 -11.70
N HIS A 20 9.30 -2.53 -11.42
CA HIS A 20 10.19 -2.28 -10.31
C HIS A 20 9.45 -1.64 -9.14
N LEU A 21 10.04 -1.73 -7.95
CA LEU A 21 9.65 -0.92 -6.80
C LEU A 21 9.73 0.56 -7.23
N PRO A 22 8.62 1.33 -7.18
CA PRO A 22 8.68 2.76 -7.50
C PRO A 22 9.60 3.50 -6.54
N GLU A 23 10.08 4.66 -6.95
CA GLU A 23 10.84 5.57 -6.07
C GLU A 23 10.04 5.96 -4.82
N TYR A 24 8.73 6.16 -5.00
CA TYR A 24 7.80 6.52 -3.93
C TYR A 24 6.67 5.50 -3.78
N THR A 25 6.35 5.20 -2.54
CA THR A 25 5.07 4.59 -2.15
C THR A 25 4.27 5.52 -1.27
N TYR A 26 2.97 5.28 -1.23
CA TYR A 26 2.00 6.13 -0.56
C TYR A 26 1.24 5.33 0.49
N ARG A 27 0.91 5.99 1.60
CA ARG A 27 0.12 5.38 2.67
C ARG A 27 -0.86 6.40 3.23
N TRP A 28 -2.12 6.02 3.30
CA TRP A 28 -3.11 6.73 4.10
C TRP A 28 -3.01 6.27 5.55
N ASP A 29 -2.94 7.20 6.49
CA ASP A 29 -2.95 6.92 7.93
C ASP A 29 -3.71 8.01 8.68
N LYS A 30 -4.34 7.66 9.80
CA LYS A 30 -5.10 8.61 10.62
C LYS A 30 -4.23 9.32 11.66
N ARG A 31 -3.06 8.73 11.97
CA ARG A 31 -2.10 9.35 12.87
C ARG A 31 -1.61 10.66 12.29
N LEU A 32 -1.38 11.61 13.18
CA LEU A 32 -0.93 12.94 12.84
C LEU A 32 0.53 12.95 12.33
N PRO A 33 0.91 13.92 11.50
CA PRO A 33 2.28 14.03 10.99
C PRO A 33 3.33 14.10 12.10
N GLU A 34 3.04 14.73 13.23
CA GLU A 34 3.96 14.84 14.38
C GLU A 34 4.26 13.48 15.03
N VAL A 35 3.27 12.57 15.01
CA VAL A 35 3.46 11.19 15.49
C VAL A 35 4.31 10.43 14.48
N ILE A 36 3.97 10.54 13.20
CA ILE A 36 4.65 9.80 12.13
C ILE A 36 6.09 10.31 11.90
N SER A 37 6.37 11.58 12.12
CA SER A 37 7.71 12.17 12.01
C SER A 37 8.64 11.74 13.14
N SER A 38 8.08 11.31 14.28
CA SER A 38 8.84 10.76 15.39
C SER A 38 8.97 9.24 15.29
N GLU A 39 7.86 8.56 15.02
CA GLU A 39 7.76 7.10 15.15
C GLU A 39 7.87 6.36 13.81
N GLY A 40 7.52 6.98 12.69
CA GLY A 40 7.36 6.29 11.42
C GLY A 40 6.17 5.31 11.39
N PHE A 41 6.23 4.30 10.51
CA PHE A 41 5.21 3.26 10.39
C PHE A 41 5.76 1.91 10.80
N PHE A 42 5.29 1.36 11.92
CA PHE A 42 5.66 0.02 12.35
C PHE A 42 4.46 -0.95 12.26
N PRO A 43 4.74 -2.24 11.95
CA PRO A 43 3.72 -3.28 12.00
C PRO A 43 3.24 -3.51 13.44
N TRP A 44 2.07 -4.14 13.60
CA TRP A 44 1.54 -4.47 14.92
C TRP A 44 2.39 -5.50 15.65
N ASN A 45 2.97 -6.45 14.92
CA ASN A 45 3.87 -7.46 15.46
C ASN A 45 5.05 -7.66 14.51
N ILE A 46 6.22 -7.12 14.86
CA ILE A 46 7.44 -7.24 14.04
C ILE A 46 7.92 -8.70 13.88
N GLU A 47 7.63 -9.55 14.86
CA GLU A 47 7.94 -10.98 14.86
C GLU A 47 6.77 -11.83 14.32
N GLY A 48 5.78 -11.18 13.72
CA GLY A 48 4.62 -11.83 13.13
C GLY A 48 4.99 -12.83 12.05
N ASN A 49 4.19 -13.90 11.94
CA ASN A 49 4.33 -14.93 10.91
C ASN A 49 3.11 -14.98 9.98
N VAL A 50 2.43 -13.85 9.79
CA VAL A 50 1.28 -13.75 8.89
C VAL A 50 1.78 -13.78 7.45
N THR A 51 1.25 -14.67 6.63
CA THR A 51 1.64 -14.72 5.21
C THR A 51 1.14 -13.47 4.47
N LEU A 52 1.76 -13.10 3.36
CA LEU A 52 1.30 -11.96 2.56
C LEU A 52 -0.18 -12.11 2.13
N VAL A 53 -0.62 -13.33 1.82
CA VAL A 53 -2.01 -13.60 1.43
C VAL A 53 -2.96 -13.37 2.59
N GLU A 54 -2.60 -13.80 3.80
CA GLU A 54 -3.40 -13.60 5.01
C GLU A 54 -3.46 -12.12 5.41
N HIS A 55 -2.33 -11.41 5.31
CA HIS A 55 -2.27 -9.97 5.53
C HIS A 55 -3.24 -9.22 4.62
N VAL A 56 -3.19 -9.47 3.30
CA VAL A 56 -4.03 -8.81 2.30
C VAL A 56 -5.51 -9.17 2.49
N LYS A 57 -5.82 -10.40 2.91
CA LYS A 57 -7.20 -10.82 3.21
C LYS A 57 -7.68 -10.41 4.60
N ASN A 58 -6.78 -9.86 5.43
CA ASN A 58 -6.98 -9.61 6.85
C ASN A 58 -7.58 -10.81 7.61
N SER A 59 -7.16 -12.03 7.25
CA SER A 59 -7.73 -13.25 7.82
C SER A 59 -6.82 -14.45 7.64
N TYR A 60 -6.70 -15.28 8.68
CA TYR A 60 -5.91 -16.51 8.65
C TYR A 60 -6.48 -17.54 7.68
N GLY A 61 -5.58 -18.26 6.99
CA GLY A 61 -5.93 -19.32 6.06
C GLY A 61 -6.64 -20.51 6.71
N PHE A 62 -7.33 -21.32 5.90
CA PHE A 62 -8.12 -22.46 6.39
C PHE A 62 -7.31 -23.52 7.15
N ASN A 63 -6.02 -23.65 6.85
CA ASN A 63 -5.14 -24.64 7.49
C ASN A 63 -4.41 -24.08 8.72
N HIS A 64 -4.70 -22.85 9.13
CA HIS A 64 -4.09 -22.22 10.29
C HIS A 64 -4.90 -22.51 11.57
N PRO A 65 -4.28 -22.68 12.76
CA PRO A 65 -5.03 -22.91 14.01
C PRO A 65 -6.05 -21.81 14.35
N ARG A 66 -5.78 -20.58 13.89
CA ARG A 66 -6.65 -19.40 14.04
C ARG A 66 -7.48 -19.10 12.79
N ALA A 67 -7.79 -20.10 11.96
CA ALA A 67 -8.48 -19.92 10.68
C ALA A 67 -9.67 -18.96 10.77
N ARG A 68 -9.81 -18.08 9.77
CA ARG A 68 -10.85 -17.04 9.64
C ARG A 68 -10.79 -15.89 10.66
N GLN A 69 -9.96 -15.97 11.70
CA GLN A 69 -9.75 -14.85 12.61
C GLN A 69 -8.94 -13.73 11.92
N ILE A 70 -9.12 -12.49 12.38
CA ILE A 70 -8.40 -11.32 11.85
C ILE A 70 -6.91 -11.42 12.14
N THR A 71 -6.08 -10.97 11.19
CA THR A 71 -4.62 -11.05 11.29
C THR A 71 -3.96 -9.73 11.68
N GLN A 72 -4.74 -8.65 11.77
CA GLN A 72 -4.24 -7.28 11.93
C GLN A 72 -3.18 -7.14 13.03
N HIS A 73 -3.46 -7.63 14.24
CA HIS A 73 -2.57 -7.47 15.39
C HIS A 73 -1.35 -8.42 15.38
N ASP A 74 -1.36 -9.45 14.53
CA ASP A 74 -0.23 -10.38 14.38
C ASP A 74 0.62 -10.07 13.14
N SER A 75 0.21 -9.09 12.33
CA SER A 75 0.82 -8.80 11.05
C SER A 75 2.14 -8.05 11.21
N GLN A 76 3.18 -8.57 10.56
CA GLN A 76 4.52 -7.99 10.41
C GLN A 76 4.66 -7.07 9.17
N TRP A 77 3.56 -6.84 8.46
CA TRP A 77 3.50 -6.06 7.24
C TRP A 77 2.94 -4.65 7.47
N VAL A 78 3.52 -3.67 6.79
CA VAL A 78 2.99 -2.32 6.63
C VAL A 78 2.47 -2.15 5.20
N SER A 79 1.16 -1.94 5.04
CA SER A 79 0.57 -1.70 3.72
C SER A 79 0.90 -0.31 3.19
N THR A 80 1.41 -0.27 1.96
CA THR A 80 1.59 0.95 1.16
C THR A 80 1.17 0.63 -0.27
N GLY A 81 1.22 1.59 -1.18
CA GLY A 81 1.10 1.25 -2.60
C GLY A 81 1.59 2.35 -3.52
N THR A 82 1.51 2.09 -4.82
CA THR A 82 1.94 3.07 -5.84
C THR A 82 0.97 4.24 -5.95
N TYR A 83 1.40 5.35 -6.55
CA TYR A 83 0.54 6.49 -6.88
C TYR A 83 -0.76 6.09 -7.61
N GLY A 84 -0.72 5.03 -8.43
CA GLY A 84 -1.90 4.53 -9.13
C GLY A 84 -3.06 4.10 -8.23
N MET A 85 -2.86 3.88 -6.92
CA MET A 85 -3.96 3.67 -5.96
C MET A 85 -4.79 4.95 -5.77
N LEU A 86 -4.15 6.12 -5.86
CA LEU A 86 -4.76 7.42 -5.61
C LEU A 86 -5.60 7.87 -6.80
N LYS A 87 -5.30 7.36 -7.99
CA LYS A 87 -6.06 7.63 -9.22
C LYS A 87 -7.52 7.16 -9.13
N LYS A 88 -7.81 6.13 -8.36
CA LYS A 88 -9.17 5.61 -8.16
C LYS A 88 -9.36 5.26 -6.71
N ILE A 89 -9.93 6.20 -5.97
CA ILE A 89 -10.29 5.97 -4.58
C ILE A 89 -11.40 4.92 -4.51
N ASP A 90 -11.17 3.90 -3.69
CA ASP A 90 -12.21 2.93 -3.36
C ASP A 90 -13.36 3.65 -2.66
N PRO A 91 -14.62 3.50 -3.11
CA PRO A 91 -15.78 4.13 -2.47
C PRO A 91 -15.89 3.83 -0.97
N THR A 92 -15.45 2.65 -0.53
CA THR A 92 -15.43 2.27 0.90
C THR A 92 -14.36 3.02 1.70
N PHE A 93 -13.33 3.54 1.03
CA PHE A 93 -12.24 4.29 1.62
C PHE A 93 -12.44 5.81 1.53
N ALA A 94 -13.29 6.29 0.61
CA ALA A 94 -13.48 7.72 0.34
C ALA A 94 -13.86 8.55 1.58
N GLN A 95 -14.70 8.02 2.47
CA GLN A 95 -15.08 8.72 3.71
C GLN A 95 -13.91 8.83 4.70
N GLN A 96 -12.96 7.89 4.65
CA GLN A 96 -11.82 7.87 5.57
C GLN A 96 -10.75 8.87 5.16
N ILE A 97 -10.68 9.23 3.87
CA ILE A 97 -9.70 10.17 3.32
C ILE A 97 -9.74 11.50 4.07
N PHE A 98 -10.92 12.09 4.25
CA PHE A 98 -11.07 13.41 4.87
C PHE A 98 -10.45 13.52 6.27
N ASN A 99 -10.45 12.41 7.02
CA ASN A 99 -9.96 12.34 8.39
C ASN A 99 -8.61 11.59 8.48
N SER A 100 -7.81 11.67 7.42
CA SER A 100 -6.52 10.99 7.31
C SER A 100 -5.49 11.89 6.62
N TYR A 101 -4.26 11.42 6.62
CA TYR A 101 -3.13 12.04 5.96
C TYR A 101 -2.56 11.05 4.95
N LEU A 102 -2.22 11.56 3.78
CA LEU A 102 -1.49 10.84 2.76
C LEU A 102 0.00 11.09 2.99
N TYR A 103 0.75 10.03 3.26
CA TYR A 103 2.20 10.09 3.44
C TYR A 103 2.92 9.58 2.19
N ARG A 104 3.97 10.29 1.78
CA ARG A 104 4.89 9.89 0.71
C ARG A 104 6.15 9.29 1.34
N VAL A 105 6.45 8.05 0.95
CA VAL A 105 7.56 7.27 1.48
C VAL A 105 8.59 7.05 0.39
N ASN A 106 9.83 7.46 0.64
CA ASN A 106 10.98 7.13 -0.19
C ASN A 106 11.34 5.65 0.00
N THR A 107 11.19 4.85 -1.07
CA THR A 107 11.33 3.40 -0.97
C THR A 107 12.78 2.97 -0.77
N GLN A 108 13.75 3.71 -1.32
CA GLN A 108 15.18 3.40 -1.15
C GLN A 108 15.60 3.50 0.32
N GLN A 109 15.14 4.54 1.02
CA GLN A 109 15.41 4.69 2.45
C GLN A 109 14.64 3.68 3.29
N ALA A 110 13.38 3.38 2.92
CA ALA A 110 12.55 2.43 3.65
C ALA A 110 13.06 0.98 3.58
N LEU A 111 13.88 0.62 2.59
CA LEU A 111 14.45 -0.73 2.44
C LEU A 111 15.36 -1.16 3.60
N VAL A 112 15.90 -0.21 4.38
CA VAL A 112 16.88 -0.47 5.46
C VAL A 112 16.36 -1.45 6.52
N THR A 113 15.06 -1.49 6.76
CA THR A 113 14.39 -2.35 7.74
C THR A 113 13.75 -3.60 7.14
N GLY A 114 13.79 -3.77 5.81
CA GLY A 114 13.23 -4.94 5.14
C GLY A 114 12.70 -4.66 3.73
N PRO A 115 12.37 -5.72 2.95
CA PRO A 115 11.95 -5.58 1.56
C PRO A 115 10.48 -5.17 1.41
N PHE A 116 10.15 -4.64 0.23
CA PHE A 116 8.77 -4.50 -0.25
C PHE A 116 8.35 -5.69 -1.12
N GLN A 117 7.10 -6.12 -1.02
CA GLN A 117 6.50 -7.15 -1.87
C GLN A 117 5.34 -6.60 -2.69
N ASP A 118 5.40 -6.77 -4.00
CA ASP A 118 4.29 -6.46 -4.91
C ASP A 118 3.17 -7.49 -4.74
N VAL A 119 2.10 -7.09 -4.07
CA VAL A 119 0.95 -7.95 -3.76
C VAL A 119 0.32 -8.51 -5.03
N ASN A 120 0.11 -7.66 -6.03
CA ASN A 120 -0.50 -8.08 -7.29
C ASN A 120 0.39 -9.10 -8.04
N SER A 121 1.70 -8.93 -8.00
CA SER A 121 2.66 -9.87 -8.59
C SER A 121 2.67 -11.19 -7.84
N HIS A 122 2.69 -11.15 -6.51
CA HIS A 122 2.62 -12.35 -5.68
C HIS A 122 1.37 -13.16 -6.00
N PHE A 123 0.18 -12.55 -5.97
CA PHE A 123 -1.08 -13.23 -6.24
C PHE A 123 -1.16 -13.80 -7.67
N ASP A 124 -0.75 -13.02 -8.68
CA ASP A 124 -0.69 -13.51 -10.07
C ASP A 124 0.34 -14.64 -10.25
N LYS A 125 1.41 -14.72 -9.46
CA LYS A 125 2.33 -15.88 -9.50
C LYS A 125 1.75 -17.08 -8.77
N SER A 126 1.12 -16.86 -7.62
CA SER A 126 0.68 -17.92 -6.69
C SER A 126 -0.63 -18.62 -7.04
N GLY A 127 -1.34 -18.22 -8.09
CA GLY A 127 -2.60 -18.90 -8.43
C GLY A 127 -3.85 -18.09 -8.17
N LEU A 128 -3.73 -16.95 -7.49
CA LEU A 128 -4.79 -16.44 -6.63
C LEU A 128 -5.53 -15.25 -7.25
N HIS A 129 -6.83 -15.15 -6.94
CA HIS A 129 -7.64 -13.98 -7.25
C HIS A 129 -7.16 -12.77 -6.43
N ARG A 130 -7.05 -11.60 -7.08
CA ARG A 130 -6.54 -10.35 -6.49
C ARG A 130 -7.70 -9.51 -5.95
N PRO A 131 -7.98 -9.53 -4.63
CA PRO A 131 -9.16 -8.84 -4.09
C PRO A 131 -9.09 -7.32 -4.27
N TYR A 132 -7.88 -6.75 -4.23
CA TYR A 132 -7.66 -5.30 -4.26
C TYR A 132 -6.72 -4.88 -5.41
N ALA A 133 -6.99 -5.38 -6.62
CA ALA A 133 -6.08 -5.19 -7.75
C ALA A 133 -5.76 -3.71 -8.07
N THR A 134 -6.71 -2.80 -7.82
CA THR A 134 -6.61 -1.36 -8.06
C THR A 134 -5.78 -0.63 -7.00
N GLN A 135 -5.65 -1.17 -5.79
CA GLN A 135 -4.86 -0.56 -4.72
C GLN A 135 -3.36 -0.60 -5.03
N ARG A 136 -2.94 -1.47 -5.97
CA ARG A 136 -1.53 -1.60 -6.42
C ARG A 136 -0.56 -1.65 -5.22
N GLU A 137 -0.96 -2.45 -4.24
CA GLU A 137 -0.31 -2.52 -2.94
C GLU A 137 1.12 -3.05 -3.06
N TRP A 138 2.00 -2.41 -2.29
CA TRP A 138 3.32 -2.89 -1.94
C TRP A 138 3.35 -3.08 -0.42
N ALA A 139 3.34 -4.34 0.01
CA ALA A 139 3.43 -4.67 1.43
C ALA A 139 4.90 -4.60 1.86
N LYS A 140 5.18 -3.77 2.86
CA LYS A 140 6.52 -3.59 3.42
C LYS A 140 6.72 -4.53 4.60
N LEU A 141 7.76 -5.35 4.56
CA LEU A 141 8.17 -6.15 5.70
C LEU A 141 8.99 -5.28 6.68
N GLY A 142 8.70 -5.40 7.97
CA GLY A 142 9.30 -4.56 9.00
C GLY A 142 8.70 -3.14 9.02
N GLY A 143 9.33 -2.24 9.77
CA GLY A 143 8.89 -0.84 9.85
C GLY A 143 9.27 0.00 8.63
N ILE A 144 8.78 1.23 8.58
CA ILE A 144 9.23 2.33 7.74
C ILE A 144 9.66 3.40 8.73
N LEU A 145 10.96 3.67 8.80
CA LEU A 145 11.50 4.68 9.71
C LEU A 145 11.00 6.07 9.31
N ALA A 146 10.86 6.97 10.29
CA ALA A 146 10.42 8.34 10.06
C ALA A 146 11.26 9.05 8.98
N SER A 147 12.58 8.82 8.94
CA SER A 147 13.48 9.39 7.94
C SER A 147 13.11 9.05 6.50
N ALA A 148 12.48 7.89 6.26
CA ALA A 148 12.04 7.48 4.93
C ALA A 148 10.70 8.11 4.51
N ILE A 149 10.02 8.82 5.41
CA ILE A 149 8.73 9.48 5.17
C ILE A 149 9.04 10.95 4.92
N ILE A 150 8.99 11.37 3.66
CA ILE A 150 9.56 12.66 3.25
C ILE A 150 8.54 13.79 3.25
N GLU A 151 7.27 13.48 2.97
CA GLU A 151 6.21 14.47 2.85
C GLU A 151 4.87 13.88 3.29
N TYR A 152 3.95 14.76 3.66
CA TYR A 152 2.56 14.40 3.92
C TYR A 152 1.60 15.40 3.27
N MET A 153 0.34 15.00 3.14
CA MET A 153 -0.75 15.84 2.67
C MET A 153 -2.02 15.54 3.48
N PRO A 154 -2.67 16.54 4.08
CA PRO A 154 -3.98 16.35 4.70
C PRO A 154 -4.99 15.82 3.67
N GLY A 155 -5.78 14.83 4.03
CA GLY A 155 -6.68 14.18 3.07
C GLY A 155 -7.76 15.10 2.49
N ARG A 156 -8.15 16.17 3.21
CA ARG A 156 -8.99 17.24 2.65
C ARG A 156 -8.32 17.93 1.46
N VAL A 157 -7.04 18.29 1.58
CA VAL A 157 -6.26 18.94 0.50
C VAL A 157 -6.15 18.02 -0.72
N PHE A 158 -5.96 16.72 -0.50
CA PHE A 158 -6.01 15.73 -1.59
C PHE A 158 -7.39 15.66 -2.23
N TYR A 159 -8.45 15.59 -1.43
CA TYR A 159 -9.82 15.44 -1.91
C TYR A 159 -10.27 16.67 -2.72
N ASP A 160 -9.87 17.87 -2.34
CA ASP A 160 -10.18 19.11 -3.05
C ASP A 160 -9.61 19.12 -4.49
N GLN A 161 -8.58 18.31 -4.76
CA GLN A 161 -7.99 18.11 -6.09
C GLN A 161 -8.55 16.87 -6.82
N TYR A 162 -9.35 16.03 -6.14
CA TYR A 162 -9.86 14.79 -6.70
C TYR A 162 -11.10 15.02 -7.57
N ASN A 163 -11.06 14.56 -8.81
CA ASN A 163 -12.22 14.58 -9.69
C ASN A 163 -12.92 13.21 -9.68
N ILE A 164 -14.22 13.15 -9.40
CA ILE A 164 -14.94 11.86 -9.30
C ILE A 164 -14.95 11.05 -10.61
N VAL A 165 -14.85 11.72 -11.77
CA VAL A 165 -14.84 11.09 -13.09
C VAL A 165 -13.41 10.75 -13.54
N LYS A 166 -12.48 11.69 -13.36
CA LYS A 166 -11.10 11.58 -13.86
C LYS A 166 -10.11 10.97 -12.86
N GLY A 167 -10.44 10.96 -11.58
CA GLY A 167 -9.55 10.58 -10.49
C GLY A 167 -8.69 11.74 -9.96
N ALA A 168 -7.64 11.38 -9.21
CA ALA A 168 -6.60 12.32 -8.79
C ALA A 168 -5.80 12.84 -10.01
N PRO A 169 -5.21 14.06 -9.92
CA PRO A 169 -4.28 14.60 -10.92
C PRO A 169 -3.05 13.70 -11.11
N ASP A 170 -2.18 13.97 -12.09
CA ASP A 170 -0.93 13.20 -12.20
C ASP A 170 0.01 13.44 -11.00
N GLU A 171 0.94 12.52 -10.76
CA GLU A 171 1.77 12.52 -9.54
C GLU A 171 2.58 13.80 -9.36
N ASN A 172 3.05 14.36 -10.46
CA ASN A 172 3.77 15.64 -10.55
C ASN A 172 2.86 16.87 -10.49
N GLU A 173 1.55 16.70 -10.69
CA GLU A 173 0.55 17.77 -10.64
C GLU A 173 -0.18 17.85 -9.30
N LEU A 174 -0.02 16.83 -8.44
CA LEU A 174 -0.62 16.80 -7.12
C LEU A 174 0.13 17.77 -6.18
N THR A 175 -0.57 18.81 -5.72
CA THR A 175 -0.01 19.91 -4.92
C THR A 175 -0.46 19.87 -3.45
N GLY A 176 0.17 20.67 -2.59
CA GLY A 176 -0.19 20.75 -1.16
C GLY A 176 0.54 19.74 -0.27
N TRP A 177 1.66 19.20 -0.77
CA TRP A 177 2.61 18.45 0.04
C TRP A 177 3.27 19.35 1.07
N GLN A 178 3.44 18.83 2.28
CA GLN A 178 4.15 19.45 3.39
C GLN A 178 5.36 18.57 3.72
N SER A 179 6.52 19.19 3.92
CA SER A 179 7.72 18.46 4.31
C SER A 179 7.54 17.85 5.70
N MET A 180 8.06 16.63 5.89
CA MET A 180 8.14 16.00 7.21
C MET A 180 9.32 16.55 8.05
N HIS A 181 10.29 17.19 7.40
CA HIS A 181 11.53 17.71 7.97
C HIS A 181 11.94 19.08 7.40
#